data_AF-A0A7V5I9R8-F1
#
_entry.id   AF-A0A7V5I9R8-F1
#
_cell.length_a   1.000
_cell.length_b   1.000
_cell.length_c   1.000
_cell.angle_alpha   90.00
_cell.angle_beta   90.00
_cell.angle_gamma   90.00
#
_symmetry.space_group_name_H-M   'P 1'
#
loop_
_entity.id
_entity.type
_entity.pdbx_description
1 polymer ?
#
loop_
_entity_poly.entity_id
_entity_poly.type
_entity_poly.pdbx_seq_one_letter_code
_entity_poly.pdbx_strand_id
1 'polypeptide(L)'
;MTIDSSVLYGIMKEIIPEFDVNRKEFTCDNRETDWKNSFNFKRLEVNKQKVFTGMIENDGLAICVHYRRLKTDRPVPSSAKHEDEKDRGPATKKAHENDFVVRAHPGNTNIVTIAAPKRVEDGTDGNLRQKDMRLLRFSRARYYRESGIMDARKKIKTLNAGVRERLEARREVTSREADFVAVREFMEVRVAHWEALWKEYAKPMRALLRPNPYCGKQRAFDNFFNELSF
;
A
#
# COMPACT_ATOMS: atom_id res chain seq x y z
N MET A 1 -13.75 4.23 4.49
CA MET A 1 -13.77 5.65 4.86
C MET A 1 -12.46 6.26 4.43
N THR A 2 -12.52 7.33 3.63
CA THR A 2 -11.33 8.05 3.17
C THR A 2 -11.33 9.41 3.85
N ILE A 3 -10.24 9.76 4.50
CA ILE A 3 -10.01 11.07 5.10
C ILE A 3 -9.02 11.78 4.19
N ASP A 4 -9.53 12.76 3.44
CA ASP A 4 -8.71 13.71 2.71
C ASP A 4 -8.67 15.05 3.45
N SER A 5 -8.02 16.04 2.85
CA SER A 5 -7.87 17.35 3.48
C SER A 5 -9.20 18.11 3.63
N SER A 6 -10.20 17.81 2.79
CA SER A 6 -11.52 18.41 2.92
C SER A 6 -12.32 17.82 4.08
N VAL A 7 -12.21 16.50 4.27
CA VAL A 7 -12.79 15.80 5.42
C VAL A 7 -12.11 16.25 6.71
N LEU A 8 -10.77 16.36 6.72
CA LEU A 8 -10.04 16.86 7.89
C LEU A 8 -10.47 18.27 8.28
N TYR A 9 -10.62 19.18 7.31
CA TYR A 9 -11.14 20.54 7.55
C TYR A 9 -12.52 20.52 8.19
N GLY A 10 -13.43 19.68 7.69
CA GLY A 10 -14.77 19.52 8.26
C GLY A 10 -14.72 19.06 9.72
N ILE A 11 -13.89 18.05 10.00
CA ILE A 11 -13.65 17.54 11.37
C ILE A 11 -13.09 18.63 12.28
N MET A 12 -12.10 19.40 11.83
CA MET A 12 -11.50 20.47 12.65
C MET A 12 -12.50 21.57 12.97
N LYS A 13 -13.29 22.00 11.98
CA LYS A 13 -14.33 23.03 12.18
C LYS A 13 -15.43 22.59 13.15
N GLU A 14 -15.70 21.29 13.21
CA GLU A 14 -16.74 20.72 14.08
C GLU A 14 -16.23 20.48 15.52
N ILE A 15 -14.98 20.01 15.67
CA ILE A 15 -14.41 19.65 16.98
C ILE A 15 -13.81 20.87 17.69
N ILE A 16 -13.28 21.84 16.96
CA ILE A 16 -12.58 23.01 17.51
C ILE A 16 -13.44 24.24 17.24
N PRO A 17 -14.22 24.73 18.24
CA PRO A 17 -15.12 25.88 18.07
C PRO A 17 -14.40 27.17 17.66
N GLU A 18 -13.12 27.27 17.99
CA GLU A 18 -12.23 28.41 17.71
C GLU A 18 -11.51 28.29 16.36
N PHE A 19 -11.82 27.27 15.55
CA PHE A 19 -11.20 27.06 14.25
C PHE A 19 -11.78 28.03 13.22
N ASP A 20 -11.22 29.24 13.19
CA ASP A 20 -11.64 30.35 12.33
C ASP A 20 -10.88 30.39 10.98
N VAL A 21 -10.25 29.28 10.59
CA VAL A 21 -9.57 29.20 9.30
C VAL A 21 -10.60 28.92 8.22
N ASN A 22 -10.65 29.74 7.18
CA ASN A 22 -11.55 29.48 6.06
C ASN A 22 -11.00 28.35 5.17
N ARG A 23 -11.88 27.69 4.39
CA ARG A 23 -11.49 26.54 3.54
C ARG A 23 -10.43 26.88 2.50
N LYS A 24 -10.33 28.13 2.04
CA LYS A 24 -9.32 28.59 1.08
C LYS A 24 -7.97 28.89 1.76
N GLU A 25 -7.98 29.23 3.04
CA GLU A 25 -6.79 29.42 3.88
C GLU A 25 -6.26 28.11 4.44
N PHE A 26 -7.10 27.07 4.47
CA PHE A 26 -6.69 25.68 4.69
C PHE A 26 -5.97 25.09 3.46
N THR A 27 -4.88 25.74 3.05
CA THR A 27 -4.00 25.34 1.95
C THR A 27 -2.70 24.72 2.47
N CYS A 28 -1.81 24.30 1.56
CA CYS A 28 -0.69 23.37 1.80
C CYS A 28 0.07 23.56 3.13
N ASP A 29 0.40 24.79 3.54
CA ASP A 29 1.27 25.03 4.68
C ASP A 29 0.56 24.82 6.03
N ASN A 30 -0.66 25.35 6.18
CA ASN A 30 -1.50 25.12 7.37
C ASN A 30 -1.96 23.66 7.40
N ARG A 31 -2.36 23.13 6.25
CA ARG A 31 -2.79 21.74 6.05
C ARG A 31 -1.73 20.74 6.53
N GLU A 32 -0.46 20.92 6.17
CA GLU A 32 0.60 20.03 6.63
C GLU A 32 0.80 20.06 8.15
N THR A 33 0.67 21.24 8.74
CA THR A 33 0.80 21.44 10.19
C THR A 33 -0.32 20.73 10.93
N ASP A 34 -1.54 20.86 10.44
CA ASP A 34 -2.73 20.23 11.02
C ASP A 34 -2.69 18.71 10.90
N TRP A 35 -2.32 18.17 9.73
CA TRP A 35 -2.08 16.74 9.56
C TRP A 35 -0.98 16.22 10.50
N LYS A 36 0.14 16.95 10.63
CA LYS A 36 1.27 16.57 11.49
C LYS A 36 0.86 16.55 12.97
N ASN A 37 0.10 17.55 13.42
CA ASN A 37 -0.35 17.67 14.80
C ASN A 37 -1.40 16.62 15.17
N SER A 38 -2.36 16.34 14.28
CA SER A 38 -3.45 15.40 14.58
C SER A 38 -3.03 13.92 14.57
N PHE A 39 -2.05 13.54 13.74
CA PHE A 39 -1.70 12.11 13.54
C PHE A 39 -0.23 11.76 13.84
N ASN A 40 0.59 12.74 14.26
CA ASN A 40 2.01 12.57 14.58
C ASN A 40 2.81 11.79 13.51
N PHE A 41 2.64 12.16 12.24
CA PHE A 41 3.27 11.48 11.11
C PHE A 41 4.80 11.52 11.11
N LYS A 42 5.43 12.35 11.94
CA LYS A 42 6.90 12.38 12.10
C LYS A 42 7.47 11.02 12.47
N ARG A 43 6.73 10.16 13.18
CA ARG A 43 7.15 8.78 13.49
C ARG A 43 7.07 7.82 12.29
N LEU A 44 6.30 8.19 11.26
CA LEU A 44 6.04 7.39 10.06
C LEU A 44 6.86 7.85 8.85
N GLU A 45 7.51 9.02 8.92
CA GLU A 45 8.46 9.50 7.93
C GLU A 45 9.79 8.73 7.99
N VAL A 46 9.81 7.54 7.41
CA VAL A 46 11.00 6.67 7.40
C VAL A 46 12.06 7.10 6.37
N ASN A 47 11.75 8.06 5.48
CA ASN A 47 12.63 8.46 4.38
C ASN A 47 12.33 9.87 3.87
N LYS A 48 13.36 10.75 3.80
CA LYS A 48 13.28 12.13 3.28
C LYS A 48 12.80 12.25 1.82
N GLN A 49 12.80 11.17 1.06
CA GLN A 49 12.33 11.14 -0.34
C GLN A 49 10.84 10.80 -0.49
N LYS A 50 10.08 10.69 0.61
CA LYS A 50 8.65 10.38 0.59
C LYS A 50 7.88 11.55 1.20
N VAL A 51 6.88 12.05 0.47
CA VAL A 51 6.00 13.14 0.88
C VAL A 51 4.61 12.56 1.11
N PHE A 52 4.02 12.85 2.26
CA PHE A 52 2.65 12.45 2.58
C PHE A 52 1.67 13.07 1.58
N THR A 53 0.71 12.29 1.07
CA THR A 53 -0.21 12.77 0.03
C THR A 53 -1.42 13.54 0.55
N GLY A 54 -1.61 13.63 1.88
CA GLY A 54 -2.81 14.25 2.46
C GLY A 54 -4.03 13.33 2.45
N MET A 55 -3.81 12.00 2.40
CA MET A 55 -4.87 11.00 2.29
C MET A 55 -4.64 9.83 3.25
N ILE A 56 -5.66 9.54 4.05
CA ILE A 56 -5.77 8.33 4.86
C ILE A 56 -6.96 7.52 4.38
N GLU A 57 -6.79 6.22 4.22
CA GLU A 57 -7.89 5.30 3.97
C GLU A 57 -8.06 4.34 5.14
N ASN A 58 -9.30 4.05 5.49
CA ASN A 58 -9.66 3.08 6.51
C ASN A 58 -10.74 2.15 5.96
N ASP A 59 -10.48 0.85 5.97
CA ASP A 59 -11.44 -0.20 5.57
C ASP A 59 -12.22 -0.79 6.75
N GLY A 60 -12.04 -0.23 7.95
CA GLY A 60 -12.62 -0.69 9.21
C GLY A 60 -11.76 -1.72 9.97
N LEU A 61 -10.63 -2.14 9.39
CA LEU A 61 -9.67 -3.06 10.01
C LEU A 61 -8.24 -2.50 10.04
N ALA A 62 -7.85 -1.72 9.03
CA ALA A 62 -6.53 -1.10 8.95
C ALA A 62 -6.62 0.37 8.52
N ILE A 63 -5.64 1.15 8.96
CA ILE A 63 -5.44 2.54 8.55
C ILE A 63 -4.26 2.58 7.57
N CYS A 64 -4.53 3.01 6.35
CA CYS A 64 -3.55 3.16 5.27
C CYS A 64 -3.21 4.64 5.09
N VAL A 65 -1.95 5.00 5.33
CA VAL A 65 -1.42 6.35 5.15
C VAL A 65 -0.64 6.38 3.84
N HIS A 66 -1.02 7.27 2.92
CA HIS A 66 -0.46 7.29 1.57
C HIS A 66 0.73 8.24 1.44
N TYR A 67 1.83 7.78 0.83
CA TYR A 67 3.04 8.57 0.58
C TYR A 67 3.42 8.53 -0.90
N ARG A 68 3.82 9.68 -1.45
CA ARG A 68 4.38 9.83 -2.80
C ARG A 68 5.90 9.91 -2.71
N ARG A 69 6.60 9.14 -3.55
CA ARG A 69 8.04 9.25 -3.71
C ARG A 69 8.39 10.44 -4.61
N LEU A 70 9.28 11.31 -4.16
CA LEU A 70 9.83 12.38 -4.99
C LEU A 70 10.72 11.77 -6.07
N LYS A 71 10.55 12.22 -7.32
CA LYS A 71 11.50 11.89 -8.39
C LYS A 71 12.73 12.76 -8.18
N THR A 72 13.91 12.17 -8.04
CA THR A 72 15.16 12.92 -8.09
C THR A 72 15.26 13.58 -9.46
N ASP A 73 15.45 14.90 -9.51
CA ASP A 73 15.83 15.57 -10.75
C ASP A 73 17.14 14.95 -11.22
N ARG A 74 17.09 14.21 -12.33
CA ARG A 74 18.32 13.83 -13.02
C ARG A 74 18.94 15.13 -13.53
N PRO A 75 20.23 15.39 -13.29
CA PRO A 75 20.90 16.48 -13.98
C PRO A 75 20.76 16.24 -15.49
N VAL A 76 20.19 17.22 -16.19
CA VAL A 76 20.18 17.27 -17.64
C VAL A 76 21.64 17.38 -18.09
N PRO A 77 22.13 16.55 -19.02
CA PRO A 77 23.50 16.70 -19.50
C PRO A 77 23.59 17.99 -20.32
N SER A 78 24.22 19.01 -19.75
CA SER A 78 24.59 20.23 -20.48
C SER A 78 25.68 19.90 -21.49
N SER A 79 25.42 20.22 -22.75
CA SER A 79 26.43 20.27 -23.80
C SER A 79 27.44 21.39 -23.55
N ALA A 80 28.73 21.05 -23.34
CA ALA A 80 29.93 21.68 -23.94
C ALA A 80 31.21 21.55 -23.07
N LYS A 81 32.21 20.88 -23.67
CA LYS A 81 33.67 21.13 -23.73
C LYS A 81 34.59 21.23 -22.49
N HIS A 82 35.64 20.40 -22.60
CA HIS A 82 37.08 20.54 -22.24
C HIS A 82 37.57 20.54 -20.78
N GLU A 83 38.24 19.43 -20.47
CA GLU A 83 39.56 19.22 -19.84
C GLU A 83 39.93 19.78 -18.44
N ASP A 84 40.39 18.80 -17.65
CA ASP A 84 41.53 18.75 -16.72
C ASP A 84 41.31 18.60 -15.20
N GLU A 85 41.83 17.46 -14.72
CA GLU A 85 42.44 17.09 -13.42
C GLU A 85 42.06 17.91 -12.16
N LYS A 86 41.76 17.35 -10.98
CA LYS A 86 42.43 16.25 -10.25
C LYS A 86 41.70 15.96 -8.91
N ASP A 87 41.55 14.67 -8.61
CA ASP A 87 41.74 13.99 -7.32
C ASP A 87 40.80 14.16 -6.08
N ARG A 88 40.26 12.98 -5.68
CA ARG A 88 39.85 12.43 -4.35
C ARG A 88 38.45 12.64 -3.74
N GLY A 89 37.55 11.71 -4.11
CA GLY A 89 36.72 10.89 -3.19
C GLY A 89 35.28 11.36 -2.88
N PRO A 90 34.34 10.47 -2.46
CA PRO A 90 34.37 9.01 -2.40
C PRO A 90 33.71 8.37 -3.64
N ALA A 91 34.08 7.11 -3.88
CA ALA A 91 33.61 6.27 -4.97
C ALA A 91 32.13 6.50 -5.33
N THR A 92 31.91 6.94 -6.57
CA THR A 92 30.66 6.69 -7.27
C THR A 92 30.31 5.23 -7.02
N LYS A 93 29.20 4.96 -6.34
CA LYS A 93 28.59 3.63 -6.39
C LYS A 93 28.25 3.40 -7.86
N LYS A 94 29.20 2.84 -8.60
CA LYS A 94 28.97 2.20 -9.88
C LYS A 94 27.83 1.24 -9.59
N ALA A 95 26.70 1.43 -10.27
CA ALA A 95 25.68 0.42 -10.32
C ALA A 95 26.34 -0.82 -10.94
N HIS A 96 26.79 -1.74 -10.09
CA HIS A 96 27.03 -3.11 -10.49
C HIS A 96 25.98 -3.93 -9.75
N GLU A 97 25.12 -4.57 -10.53
CA GLU A 97 24.46 -5.86 -10.29
C GLU A 97 23.16 -5.92 -11.10
N ASN A 98 23.21 -6.64 -12.22
CA ASN A 98 22.07 -7.22 -12.92
C ASN A 98 20.86 -6.29 -13.11
N ASP A 99 20.90 -5.44 -14.14
CA ASP A 99 19.72 -4.64 -14.52
C ASP A 99 18.56 -5.56 -14.94
N PHE A 100 17.59 -5.73 -14.05
CA PHE A 100 16.37 -6.48 -14.30
C PHE A 100 15.33 -5.60 -15.01
N VAL A 101 14.84 -6.03 -16.16
CA VAL A 101 13.67 -5.39 -16.78
C VAL A 101 12.41 -6.02 -16.19
N VAL A 102 11.88 -5.37 -15.15
CA VAL A 102 10.58 -5.71 -14.57
C VAL A 102 9.49 -5.05 -15.40
N ARG A 103 8.81 -5.83 -16.25
CA ARG A 103 7.58 -5.36 -16.92
C ARG A 103 6.37 -5.85 -16.13
N ALA A 104 5.86 -5.01 -15.24
CA ALA A 104 4.56 -5.24 -14.61
C ALA A 104 3.47 -5.13 -15.68
N HIS A 105 3.01 -6.27 -16.19
CA HIS A 105 1.82 -6.36 -17.02
C HIS A 105 0.67 -6.88 -16.17
N PRO A 106 -0.12 -6.01 -15.52
CA PRO A 106 -1.30 -6.40 -14.77
C PRO A 106 -2.40 -6.85 -15.76
N GLY A 107 -2.23 -8.04 -16.33
CA GLY A 107 -3.25 -8.70 -17.14
C GLY A 107 -4.18 -9.55 -16.26
N ASN A 108 -5.22 -10.12 -16.86
CA ASN A 108 -6.16 -10.97 -16.11
C ASN A 108 -5.53 -12.25 -15.53
N THR A 109 -4.40 -12.68 -16.07
CA THR A 109 -3.77 -13.98 -15.76
C THR A 109 -2.48 -13.84 -14.94
N ASN A 110 -1.71 -12.77 -15.14
CA ASN A 110 -0.40 -12.56 -14.52
C ASN A 110 -0.40 -11.33 -13.62
N ILE A 111 0.25 -11.46 -12.45
CA ILE A 111 0.46 -10.36 -11.50
C ILE A 111 1.76 -9.63 -11.86
N VAL A 112 2.85 -10.37 -12.05
CA VAL A 112 4.16 -9.83 -12.42
C VAL A 112 4.80 -10.71 -13.49
N THR A 113 5.49 -10.09 -14.44
CA THR A 113 6.39 -10.79 -15.37
C THR A 113 7.74 -10.09 -15.35
N ILE A 114 8.81 -10.84 -15.16
CA ILE A 114 10.17 -10.32 -15.06
C ILE A 114 11.01 -10.98 -16.13
N ALA A 115 11.72 -10.18 -16.92
CA ALA A 115 12.78 -10.66 -17.78
C ALA A 115 14.11 -10.39 -17.06
N ALA A 116 14.79 -11.47 -16.67
CA ALA A 116 16.09 -11.42 -16.01
C ALA A 116 17.14 -11.98 -16.97
N PRO A 117 18.37 -11.44 -17.03
CA PRO A 117 19.45 -12.04 -17.80
C PRO A 117 19.71 -13.49 -17.33
N LYS A 118 19.97 -14.40 -18.26
CA LYS A 118 20.61 -15.69 -17.95
C LYS A 118 22.07 -15.38 -17.64
N ARG A 119 22.58 -15.81 -16.49
CA ARG A 119 24.00 -15.64 -16.16
C ARG A 119 24.86 -16.24 -17.28
N VAL A 120 25.74 -15.44 -17.86
CA VAL A 120 26.92 -15.91 -18.59
C VAL A 120 28.06 -15.90 -17.57
N GLU A 121 28.78 -17.01 -17.41
CA GLU A 121 29.90 -17.10 -16.46
C GLU A 121 31.01 -16.09 -16.78
N ASP A 122 31.12 -15.68 -18.03
CA ASP A 122 32.03 -14.63 -18.48
C ASP A 122 31.36 -13.26 -18.34
N GLY A 123 31.77 -12.50 -17.34
CA GLY A 123 31.28 -11.17 -16.94
C GLY A 123 31.44 -10.06 -17.97
N THR A 124 31.00 -10.29 -19.21
CA THR A 124 30.98 -9.30 -20.28
C THR A 124 29.58 -8.71 -20.35
N ASP A 125 29.44 -7.46 -19.89
CA ASP A 125 28.20 -6.67 -19.87
C ASP A 125 27.84 -6.22 -21.31
N GLY A 126 27.55 -7.20 -22.16
CA GLY A 126 27.33 -7.03 -23.59
C GLY A 126 25.89 -7.28 -23.99
N ASN A 127 25.20 -6.22 -24.44
CA ASN A 127 24.05 -6.23 -25.35
C ASN A 127 23.18 -7.52 -25.34
N LEU A 128 22.50 -7.78 -24.22
CA LEU A 128 21.71 -8.99 -24.00
C LEU A 128 20.59 -9.12 -25.04
N ARG A 129 20.60 -10.18 -25.84
CA ARG A 129 19.49 -10.49 -26.76
C ARG A 129 18.36 -11.18 -25.99
N GLN A 130 17.14 -11.17 -26.53
CA GLN A 130 15.97 -11.81 -25.90
C GLN A 130 16.20 -13.30 -25.54
N LYS A 131 17.02 -14.02 -26.32
CA LYS A 131 17.41 -15.42 -26.07
C LYS A 131 18.25 -15.61 -24.79
N ASP A 132 18.92 -14.55 -24.36
CA ASP A 132 19.80 -14.49 -23.20
C ASP A 132 19.03 -14.02 -21.95
N MET A 133 17.69 -13.93 -22.03
CA MET A 133 16.81 -13.60 -20.91
C MET A 133 16.03 -14.84 -20.43
N ARG A 134 15.92 -15.00 -19.11
CA ARG A 134 14.95 -15.86 -18.42
C ARG A 134 13.69 -15.06 -18.14
N LEU A 135 12.55 -15.58 -18.61
CA LEU A 135 11.24 -15.00 -18.32
C LEU A 135 10.64 -15.69 -17.09
N LEU A 136 10.44 -14.93 -16.02
CA LEU A 136 9.77 -15.37 -14.80
C LEU A 136 8.37 -14.78 -14.76
N ARG A 137 7.38 -15.64 -14.49
CA ARG A 137 5.96 -15.26 -14.45
C ARG A 137 5.37 -15.58 -13.09
N PHE A 138 4.86 -14.56 -12.42
CA PHE A 138 4.05 -14.70 -11.23
C PHE A 138 2.57 -14.61 -11.62
N SER A 139 1.93 -15.78 -11.80
CA SER A 139 0.52 -15.84 -12.20
C SER A 139 -0.42 -15.62 -11.01
N ARG A 140 -1.65 -15.16 -11.27
CA ARG A 140 -2.68 -15.05 -10.22
C ARG A 140 -3.00 -16.41 -9.59
N ALA A 141 -3.03 -17.47 -10.40
CA ALA A 141 -3.25 -18.82 -9.91
C ALA A 141 -2.14 -19.28 -8.95
N ARG A 142 -0.88 -18.98 -9.28
CA ARG A 142 0.27 -19.24 -8.40
C ARG A 142 0.14 -18.45 -7.10
N TYR A 143 -0.10 -17.15 -7.18
CA TYR A 143 -0.34 -16.30 -6.02
C TYR A 143 -1.47 -16.81 -5.12
N TYR A 144 -2.63 -17.19 -5.66
CA TYR A 144 -3.74 -17.67 -4.83
C TYR A 144 -3.44 -18.99 -4.13
N ARG A 145 -2.67 -19.89 -4.77
CA ARG A 145 -2.20 -21.14 -4.15
C ARG A 145 -1.19 -20.85 -3.05
N GLU A 146 -0.15 -20.07 -3.34
CA GLU A 146 0.94 -19.79 -2.38
C GLU A 146 0.50 -18.91 -1.21
N SER A 147 -0.42 -17.96 -1.44
CA SER A 147 -0.93 -17.09 -0.39
C SER A 147 -1.96 -17.76 0.52
N GLY A 148 -2.50 -18.92 0.15
CA GLY A 148 -3.53 -19.63 0.91
C GLY A 148 -4.84 -18.86 1.08
N ILE A 149 -5.08 -17.80 0.29
CA ILE A 149 -6.28 -16.94 0.41
C ILE A 149 -7.56 -17.75 0.24
N MET A 150 -7.57 -18.71 -0.67
CA MET A 150 -8.77 -19.52 -0.93
C MET A 150 -9.13 -20.40 0.27
N ASP A 151 -8.13 -21.02 0.90
CA ASP A 151 -8.33 -21.83 2.10
C ASP A 151 -8.72 -20.96 3.29
N ALA A 152 -8.07 -19.80 3.45
CA ALA A 152 -8.44 -18.85 4.48
C ALA A 152 -9.88 -18.35 4.28
N ARG A 153 -10.30 -18.07 3.04
CA ARG A 153 -11.68 -17.66 2.72
C ARG A 153 -12.68 -18.76 3.06
N LYS A 154 -12.36 -20.03 2.77
CA LYS A 154 -13.20 -21.18 3.15
C LYS A 154 -13.33 -21.29 4.66
N LYS A 155 -12.22 -21.21 5.39
CA LYS A 155 -12.19 -21.24 6.87
C LYS A 155 -12.99 -20.08 7.47
N ILE A 156 -12.81 -18.86 6.96
CA ILE A 156 -13.54 -17.68 7.41
C ILE A 156 -15.05 -17.84 7.13
N LYS A 157 -15.44 -18.38 5.97
CA LYS A 157 -16.85 -18.65 5.66
C LYS A 157 -17.48 -19.61 6.68
N THR A 158 -16.80 -20.71 7.00
CA THR A 158 -17.27 -21.66 8.02
C THR A 158 -17.35 -21.02 9.40
N LEU A 159 -16.31 -20.28 9.80
CA LEU A 159 -16.26 -19.62 11.09
C LEU A 159 -17.33 -18.54 11.23
N ASN A 160 -17.62 -17.79 10.17
CA ASN A 160 -18.64 -16.75 10.16
C ASN A 160 -20.07 -17.30 10.01
N ALA A 161 -20.28 -18.61 9.86
CA ALA A 161 -21.61 -19.18 9.64
C ALA A 161 -22.61 -18.75 10.73
N GLY A 162 -22.21 -18.80 12.00
CA GLY A 162 -23.06 -18.41 13.13
C GLY A 162 -23.32 -16.89 13.29
N VAL A 163 -22.64 -16.05 12.51
CA VAL A 163 -22.87 -14.58 12.49
C VAL A 163 -23.20 -14.06 11.10
N ARG A 164 -23.47 -14.95 10.14
CA ARG A 164 -23.61 -14.59 8.72
C ARG A 164 -24.74 -13.59 8.50
N GLU A 165 -25.91 -13.83 9.09
CA GLU A 165 -27.07 -12.94 8.97
C GLU A 165 -26.76 -11.53 9.48
N ARG A 166 -26.08 -11.42 10.63
CA ARG A 166 -25.63 -10.14 11.20
C ARG A 166 -24.60 -9.43 10.32
N LEU A 167 -23.77 -10.19 9.60
CA LEU A 167 -22.81 -9.63 8.65
C LEU A 167 -23.45 -9.15 7.35
N GLU A 168 -24.50 -9.83 6.88
CA GLU A 168 -25.25 -9.38 5.69
C GLU A 168 -26.12 -8.16 6.02
N ALA A 169 -26.82 -8.13 7.16
CA ALA A 169 -27.56 -6.96 7.61
C ALA A 169 -26.69 -5.69 7.67
N ARG A 170 -25.42 -5.82 8.11
CA ARG A 170 -24.47 -4.71 8.12
C ARG A 170 -23.91 -4.34 6.74
N ARG A 171 -23.98 -5.23 5.75
CA ARG A 171 -23.56 -4.96 4.36
C ARG A 171 -24.63 -4.24 3.56
N GLU A 172 -25.90 -4.49 3.87
CA GLU A 172 -27.04 -3.84 3.23
C GLU A 172 -27.08 -2.34 3.55
N VAL A 173 -26.59 -1.95 4.73
CA VAL A 173 -26.46 -0.55 5.10
C VAL A 173 -25.06 -0.01 4.77
N THR A 174 -25.00 1.03 3.94
CA THR A 174 -23.74 1.66 3.51
C THR A 174 -23.60 3.05 4.09
N SER A 175 -22.43 3.37 4.64
CA SER A 175 -22.06 4.73 5.07
C SER A 175 -21.33 5.51 3.98
N ARG A 176 -21.33 5.02 2.73
CA ARG A 176 -20.61 5.65 1.62
C ARG A 176 -21.34 6.86 1.04
N GLU A 177 -22.62 7.01 1.34
CA GLU A 177 -23.39 8.17 0.92
C GLU A 177 -23.21 9.31 1.92
N ALA A 178 -23.24 10.55 1.43
CA ALA A 178 -23.17 11.75 2.27
C ALA A 178 -24.51 12.08 2.96
N ASP A 179 -25.42 11.10 3.03
CA ASP A 179 -26.72 11.24 3.68
C ASP A 179 -26.61 10.87 5.17
N PHE A 180 -26.98 11.83 6.03
CA PHE A 180 -26.99 11.66 7.47
C PHE A 180 -27.99 10.60 7.94
N VAL A 181 -29.10 10.38 7.21
CA VAL A 181 -30.07 9.33 7.54
C VAL A 181 -29.43 7.96 7.31
N ALA A 182 -28.82 7.74 6.15
CA ALA A 182 -28.08 6.51 5.86
C ALA A 182 -26.92 6.24 6.84
N VAL A 183 -26.20 7.29 7.27
CA VAL A 183 -25.15 7.17 8.29
C VAL A 183 -25.74 6.82 9.66
N ARG A 184 -26.88 7.38 10.04
CA ARG A 184 -27.58 7.04 11.30
C ARG A 184 -28.02 5.57 11.29
N GLU A 185 -28.71 5.14 10.25
CA GLU A 185 -29.15 3.74 10.07
C GLU A 185 -27.94 2.78 10.13
N PHE A 186 -26.83 3.16 9.49
CA PHE A 186 -25.58 2.39 9.55
C PHE A 186 -25.06 2.24 10.98
N MET A 187 -25.10 3.32 11.77
CA MET A 187 -24.66 3.30 13.16
C MET A 187 -25.60 2.49 14.04
N GLU A 188 -26.92 2.59 13.86
CA GLU A 188 -27.91 1.83 14.62
C GLU A 188 -27.75 0.32 14.40
N VAL A 189 -27.67 -0.12 13.14
CA VAL A 189 -27.42 -1.53 12.80
C VAL A 189 -26.07 -2.01 13.35
N ARG A 190 -25.04 -1.14 13.31
CA ARG A 190 -23.73 -1.48 13.85
C ARG A 190 -23.77 -1.66 15.36
N VAL A 191 -24.42 -0.76 16.10
CA VAL A 191 -24.56 -0.83 17.57
C VAL A 191 -25.36 -2.07 17.97
N ALA A 192 -26.50 -2.32 17.33
CA ALA A 192 -27.38 -3.46 17.61
C ALA A 192 -26.67 -4.82 17.48
N HIS A 193 -25.70 -4.93 16.57
CA HIS A 193 -24.94 -6.17 16.34
C HIS A 193 -23.53 -6.16 16.94
N TRP A 194 -23.09 -5.06 17.55
CA TRP A 194 -21.70 -4.87 17.97
C TRP A 194 -21.25 -5.90 18.99
N GLU A 195 -21.96 -6.05 20.11
CA GLU A 195 -21.57 -6.98 21.18
C GLU A 195 -21.47 -8.41 20.67
N ALA A 196 -22.44 -8.83 19.88
CA ALA A 196 -22.55 -10.18 19.41
C ALA A 196 -21.47 -10.51 18.36
N LEU A 197 -21.11 -9.54 17.51
CA LEU A 197 -19.96 -9.65 16.60
C LEU A 197 -18.64 -9.62 17.37
N TRP A 198 -18.53 -8.77 18.39
CA TRP A 198 -17.31 -8.60 19.17
C TRP A 198 -16.98 -9.86 19.97
N LYS A 199 -17.96 -10.45 20.67
CA LYS A 199 -17.83 -11.73 21.37
C LYS A 199 -17.35 -12.85 20.43
N GLU A 200 -17.80 -12.80 19.19
CA GLU A 200 -17.45 -13.75 18.15
C GLU A 200 -16.06 -13.48 17.53
N TYR A 201 -15.60 -12.23 17.50
CA TYR A 201 -14.27 -11.85 17.01
C TYR A 201 -13.17 -11.96 18.05
N ALA A 202 -13.50 -11.80 19.34
CA ALA A 202 -12.58 -11.95 20.46
C ALA A 202 -12.10 -13.40 20.67
N LYS A 203 -12.72 -14.38 20.00
CA LYS A 203 -12.29 -15.78 20.05
C LYS A 203 -10.85 -15.92 19.52
N PRO A 204 -9.90 -16.52 20.27
CA PRO A 204 -8.48 -16.58 19.90
C PRO A 204 -8.22 -17.15 18.49
N MET A 205 -8.96 -18.19 18.11
CA MET A 205 -8.87 -18.82 16.78
C MET A 205 -9.18 -17.82 15.65
N ARG A 206 -10.13 -16.89 15.86
CA ARG A 206 -10.54 -15.93 14.82
C ARG A 206 -9.64 -14.70 14.75
N ALA A 207 -9.05 -14.29 15.87
CA ALA A 207 -8.08 -13.20 15.91
C ALA A 207 -6.82 -13.53 15.09
N LEU A 208 -6.36 -14.78 15.11
CA LEU A 208 -5.17 -15.23 14.37
C LEU A 208 -5.44 -15.49 12.88
N LEU A 209 -6.68 -15.83 12.50
CA LEU A 209 -7.04 -16.17 11.13
C LEU A 209 -7.22 -14.96 10.20
N ARG A 210 -7.45 -13.76 10.75
CA ARG A 210 -7.60 -12.51 9.97
C ARG A 210 -6.29 -11.91 9.44
N PRO A 211 -5.19 -11.88 10.20
CA PRO A 211 -3.89 -11.44 9.68
C PRO A 211 -3.21 -12.50 8.80
N ASN A 212 -3.53 -13.79 8.96
CA ASN A 212 -2.86 -14.88 8.25
C ASN A 212 -2.87 -14.74 6.69
N PRO A 213 -3.96 -14.30 6.03
CA PRO A 213 -3.95 -13.99 4.61
C PRO A 213 -2.96 -12.90 4.21
N TYR A 214 -2.71 -11.90 5.06
CA TYR A 214 -1.74 -10.85 4.75
C TYR A 214 -0.31 -11.39 4.77
N CYS A 215 0.02 -12.20 5.77
CA CYS A 215 1.31 -12.89 5.83
C CYS A 215 1.50 -13.85 4.65
N GLY A 216 0.46 -14.59 4.26
CA GLY A 216 0.49 -15.47 3.10
C GLY A 216 0.71 -14.73 1.79
N LYS A 217 0.05 -13.58 1.59
CA LYS A 217 0.26 -12.71 0.43
C LYS A 217 1.70 -12.23 0.33
N GLN A 218 2.24 -11.72 1.43
CA GLN A 218 3.62 -11.25 1.49
C GLN A 218 4.60 -12.37 1.16
N ARG A 219 4.44 -13.53 1.80
CA ARG A 219 5.26 -14.72 1.52
C ARG A 219 5.22 -15.17 0.06
N ALA A 220 4.06 -15.10 -0.60
CA ALA A 220 3.95 -15.45 -2.01
C ALA A 220 4.77 -14.49 -2.91
N PHE A 221 4.81 -13.19 -2.57
CA PHE A 221 5.69 -12.25 -3.25
C PHE A 221 7.16 -12.48 -2.90
N ASP A 222 7.49 -12.64 -1.62
CA ASP A 222 8.86 -12.89 -1.17
C ASP A 222 9.44 -14.14 -1.84
N ASN A 223 8.67 -15.24 -1.90
CA ASN A 223 9.07 -16.46 -2.60
C ASN A 223 9.37 -16.20 -4.09
N PHE A 224 8.51 -15.43 -4.76
CA PHE A 224 8.73 -15.09 -6.17
C PHE A 224 9.96 -14.19 -6.38
N PHE A 225 10.19 -13.20 -5.51
CA PHE A 225 11.37 -12.33 -5.61
C PHE A 225 12.66 -13.05 -5.18
N ASN A 226 12.59 -14.03 -4.28
CA ASN A 226 13.71 -14.90 -3.93
C ASN A 226 14.16 -15.75 -5.13
N GLU A 227 13.28 -16.09 -6.08
CA GLU A 227 13.67 -16.75 -7.34
C GLU A 227 14.52 -15.85 -8.26
N LEU A 228 14.55 -14.54 -8.00
CA LEU A 228 15.42 -13.57 -8.69
C LEU A 228 16.75 -13.37 -7.96
N SER A 229 16.79 -13.73 -6.67
CA SER A 229 17.96 -13.57 -5.81
C SER A 229 18.91 -14.72 -6.14
N PHE A 230 20.12 -14.36 -6.58
CA PHE A 230 21.17 -15.31 -6.89
C PHE A 230 22.20 -15.38 -5.76
#